data_AF-A0A1R0V9Y9-F1
#
_entry.id   AF-A0A1R0V9Y9-F1
#
_cell.length_a   1.000
_cell.length_b   1.000
_cell.length_c   1.000
_cell.angle_alpha   90.00
_cell.angle_beta   90.00
_cell.angle_gamma   90.00
#
_symmetry.space_group_name_H-M   'P 1'
#
loop_
_entity.id
_entity.type
_entity.pdbx_description
1 polymer ?
#
loop_
_entity_poly.entity_id
_entity_poly.type
_entity_poly.pdbx_seq_one_letter_code
_entity_poly.pdbx_strand_id
1 'polypeptide(L)'
;MVIRCVAGAIGGGAAALWAFIVFMVLSSAFSSDPADDPHGYGIVFGMVAYLPLGLIWTFVLPFVAPKRRWGRAFAISMLAFAVLTAVVIWALNVSGAG
;
A
#
# COMPACT_ATOMS: atom_id res chain seq x y z
N MET A 1 -11.75 19.89 -13.33
CA MET A 1 -10.70 20.23 -12.34
C MET A 1 -11.00 19.55 -11.00
N VAL A 2 -12.15 19.81 -10.39
CA VAL A 2 -12.57 19.29 -9.06
C VAL A 2 -12.34 17.78 -8.88
N ILE A 3 -12.81 16.94 -9.82
CA ILE A 3 -12.64 15.47 -9.76
C ILE A 3 -11.17 15.06 -9.61
N ARG A 4 -10.25 15.75 -10.30
CA ARG A 4 -8.82 15.43 -10.26
C ARG A 4 -8.19 15.83 -8.91
N CYS A 5 -8.62 16.95 -8.34
CA CYS A 5 -8.16 17.39 -7.02
C CYS A 5 -8.65 16.44 -5.93
N VAL A 6 -9.94 16.06 -5.96
CA VAL A 6 -10.52 15.12 -5.00
C VAL A 6 -9.89 13.74 -5.12
N ALA A 7 -9.75 13.22 -6.34
CA ALA A 7 -9.07 11.94 -6.58
C ALA A 7 -7.60 11.98 -6.16
N GLY A 8 -6.91 13.10 -6.37
CA GLY A 8 -5.53 13.29 -5.95
C GLY A 8 -5.39 13.30 -4.43
N ALA A 9 -6.27 14.00 -3.72
CA ALA A 9 -6.27 14.06 -2.27
C ALA A 9 -6.61 12.71 -1.64
N ILE A 10 -7.69 12.07 -2.07
CA ILE A 10 -8.14 10.78 -1.51
C ILE A 10 -7.17 9.66 -1.91
N GLY A 11 -6.87 9.53 -3.20
CA GLY A 11 -6.00 8.48 -3.71
C GLY A 11 -4.56 8.65 -3.26
N GLY A 12 -4.04 9.88 -3.24
CA GLY A 12 -2.71 10.19 -2.73
C GLY A 12 -2.59 9.99 -1.22
N GLY A 13 -3.60 10.43 -0.45
CA GLY A 13 -3.66 10.19 1.00
C GLY A 13 -3.72 8.70 1.34
N ALA A 14 -4.56 7.93 0.64
CA ALA A 14 -4.62 6.49 0.79
C ALA A 14 -3.29 5.80 0.42
N ALA A 15 -2.62 6.24 -0.65
CA ALA A 15 -1.31 5.70 -1.03
C ALA A 15 -0.24 5.98 0.04
N ALA A 16 -0.23 7.19 0.62
CA ALA A 16 0.70 7.57 1.66
C ALA A 16 0.48 6.76 2.94
N LEU A 17 -0.77 6.63 3.40
CA LEU A 17 -1.12 5.80 4.55
C LEU A 17 -0.78 4.33 4.31
N TRP A 18 -1.07 3.83 3.11
CA TRP A 18 -0.71 2.48 2.72
C TRP A 18 0.81 2.26 2.76
N ALA A 19 1.61 3.19 2.21
CA ALA A 19 3.06 3.10 2.25
C ALA A 19 3.61 3.14 3.68
N PHE A 20 3.00 3.93 4.56
CA PHE A 20 3.35 3.96 5.98
C PHE A 20 3.05 2.63 6.67
N ILE A 21 1.94 1.98 6.35
CA ILE A 21 1.62 0.63 6.84
C ILE A 21 2.65 -0.39 6.36
N VAL A 22 3.02 -0.36 5.08
CA VAL A 22 4.08 -1.23 4.54
C VAL A 22 5.38 -1.03 5.29
N PHE A 23 5.76 0.22 5.54
CA PHE A 23 6.93 0.53 6.33
C PHE A 23 6.86 -0.06 7.74
N MET A 24 5.74 0.08 8.45
CA MET A 24 5.56 -0.53 9.77
C MET A 24 5.64 -2.05 9.76
N VAL A 25 4.97 -2.70 8.80
CA VAL A 25 4.99 -4.17 8.65
C VAL A 25 6.41 -4.67 8.43
N LEU A 26 7.16 -4.05 7.51
CA LEU A 26 8.54 -4.44 7.23
C LEU A 26 9.47 -4.11 8.41
N SER A 27 9.27 -2.99 9.10
CA SER A 27 10.08 -2.63 10.27
C SER A 27 9.90 -3.63 11.40
N SER A 28 8.67 -4.06 11.67
CA SER A 28 8.37 -5.13 12.62
C SER A 28 8.98 -6.47 12.18
N ALA A 29 8.81 -6.84 10.90
CA ALA A 29 9.29 -8.12 10.37
C ALA A 29 10.83 -8.26 10.36
N PHE A 30 11.56 -7.15 10.23
CA PHE A 30 13.03 -7.13 10.24
C PHE A 30 13.65 -6.64 11.56
N SER A 31 12.84 -6.32 12.58
CA SER A 31 13.40 -5.91 13.87
C SER A 31 14.09 -7.09 14.56
N SER A 32 15.24 -6.81 15.15
CA SER A 32 16.02 -7.76 15.96
C SER A 32 15.75 -7.60 17.45
N ASP A 33 15.02 -6.55 17.83
CA ASP A 33 14.69 -6.24 19.21
C ASP A 33 13.27 -6.72 19.53
N PRO A 34 13.11 -7.72 20.42
CA PRO A 34 11.78 -8.21 20.83
C PRO A 34 10.91 -7.14 21.49
N ALA A 35 11.49 -6.02 21.94
CA ALA A 35 10.75 -4.93 22.57
C ALA A 35 10.03 -4.01 21.56
N ASP A 36 10.44 -3.98 20.29
CA ASP A 36 9.84 -3.10 19.26
C ASP A 36 8.42 -3.53 18.86
N ASP A 37 8.19 -4.84 18.75
CA ASP A 37 6.86 -5.41 18.50
C ASP A 37 6.67 -6.74 19.24
N PRO A 38 6.47 -6.72 20.57
CA PRO A 38 6.42 -7.93 21.41
C PRO A 38 5.29 -8.88 21.04
N HIS A 39 4.26 -8.37 20.35
CA HIS A 39 3.02 -9.08 20.05
C HIS A 39 2.79 -9.28 18.55
N GLY A 40 3.66 -8.76 17.68
CA GLY A 40 3.46 -8.79 16.22
C GLY A 40 2.29 -7.90 15.75
N TYR A 41 1.89 -6.89 16.53
CA TYR A 41 0.76 -6.02 16.20
C TYR A 41 1.03 -5.22 14.92
N GLY A 42 2.28 -4.86 14.64
CA GLY A 42 2.66 -4.15 13.42
C GLY A 42 2.28 -4.95 12.17
N ILE A 43 2.53 -6.26 12.17
CA ILE A 43 2.19 -7.15 11.06
C ILE A 43 0.67 -7.37 10.99
N VAL A 44 0.02 -7.70 12.11
CA VAL A 44 -1.42 -8.04 12.13
C VAL A 44 -2.29 -6.84 11.72
N PHE A 45 -2.13 -5.70 12.39
CA PHE A 45 -2.90 -4.49 12.05
C PHE A 45 -2.51 -3.96 10.67
N GLY A 46 -1.23 -4.08 10.31
CA GLY A 46 -0.75 -3.70 9.00
C GLY A 46 -1.43 -4.48 7.88
N MET A 47 -1.53 -5.81 7.98
CA MET A 47 -2.21 -6.63 6.98
C MET A 47 -3.70 -6.33 6.86
N VAL A 48 -4.39 -6.09 7.99
CA VAL A 48 -5.81 -5.74 7.98
C VAL A 48 -6.07 -4.42 7.25
N ALA A 49 -5.21 -3.42 7.45
CA ALA A 49 -5.33 -2.11 6.82
C ALA A 49 -4.73 -2.05 5.39
N TYR A 50 -3.82 -2.97 5.04
CA TYR A 50 -3.11 -3.01 3.77
C TYR A 50 -4.05 -3.12 2.57
N LEU A 51 -4.96 -4.10 2.60
CA LEU A 51 -5.86 -4.36 1.48
C LEU A 51 -6.82 -3.18 1.22
N PRO A 52 -7.61 -2.68 2.20
CA PRO A 52 -8.56 -1.61 1.93
C PRO A 52 -7.88 -0.33 1.43
N LEU A 53 -6.77 0.09 2.06
CA LEU A 53 -6.05 1.29 1.62
C LEU A 53 -5.37 1.08 0.26
N GLY A 54 -4.84 -0.12 0.03
CA GLY A 54 -4.27 -0.56 -1.24
C GLY A 54 -5.24 -0.42 -2.40
N LEU A 55 -6.46 -0.93 -2.21
CA LEU A 55 -7.52 -0.84 -3.20
C LEU A 55 -7.99 0.61 -3.42
N ILE A 56 -8.16 1.40 -2.35
CA ILE A 56 -8.57 2.80 -2.47
C ILE A 56 -7.61 3.57 -3.38
N TRP A 57 -6.31 3.52 -3.12
CA TRP A 57 -5.38 4.28 -3.97
C TRP A 57 -5.32 3.72 -5.38
N THR A 58 -5.36 2.40 -5.53
CA THR A 58 -5.30 1.72 -6.84
C THR A 58 -6.46 2.13 -7.74
N PHE A 59 -7.68 2.22 -7.21
CA PHE A 59 -8.86 2.56 -7.98
C PHE A 59 -9.13 4.07 -8.07
N VAL A 60 -8.66 4.89 -7.11
CA VAL A 60 -8.94 6.33 -7.08
C VAL A 60 -7.89 7.16 -7.83
N LEU A 61 -6.60 6.83 -7.71
CA LEU A 61 -5.52 7.59 -8.38
C LEU A 61 -5.65 7.71 -9.91
N PRO A 62 -6.15 6.70 -10.66
CA PRO A 62 -6.31 6.80 -12.11
C PRO A 62 -7.18 7.98 -12.57
N PHE A 63 -8.11 8.45 -11.74
CA PHE A 63 -8.97 9.60 -12.05
C PHE A 63 -8.25 10.95 -12.01
N VAL A 64 -7.02 11.00 -11.48
CA VAL A 64 -6.12 12.17 -11.58
C VAL A 64 -5.63 12.36 -13.01
N ALA A 65 -5.56 11.29 -13.82
CA ALA A 65 -5.15 11.36 -15.21
C ALA A 65 -6.24 11.97 -16.11
N PRO A 66 -5.90 12.51 -17.29
CA PRO A 66 -6.89 12.89 -18.29
C PRO A 66 -7.76 11.70 -18.69
N LYS A 67 -9.07 11.90 -18.92
CA LYS A 67 -10.05 10.84 -19.28
C LYS A 67 -9.56 9.86 -20.35
N ARG A 68 -8.90 10.37 -21.40
CA ARG A 68 -8.34 9.57 -22.51
C ARG A 68 -7.28 8.55 -22.06
N ARG A 69 -6.72 8.69 -20.85
CA ARG A 69 -5.67 7.83 -20.28
C ARG A 69 -6.12 7.02 -19.08
N TRP A 70 -7.40 7.07 -18.68
CA TRP A 70 -7.88 6.36 -17.48
C TRP A 70 -7.56 4.87 -17.55
N GLY A 71 -7.85 4.18 -18.65
CA GLY A 71 -7.54 2.75 -18.78
C GLY A 71 -6.05 2.43 -18.59
N ARG A 72 -5.15 3.25 -19.16
CA ARG A 72 -3.70 3.10 -18.93
C ARG A 72 -3.31 3.38 -17.48
N ALA A 73 -3.88 4.41 -16.87
CA ALA A 73 -3.61 4.75 -15.47
C ALA A 73 -4.11 3.65 -14.51
N PHE A 74 -5.29 3.07 -14.77
CA PHE A 74 -5.80 1.91 -14.03
C PHE A 74 -4.87 0.70 -14.15
N ALA A 75 -4.44 0.37 -15.37
CA ALA A 75 -3.51 -0.74 -15.59
C ALA A 75 -2.18 -0.53 -14.83
N ILE A 76 -1.62 0.68 -14.87
CA ILE A 76 -0.39 1.01 -14.15
C ILE A 76 -0.60 0.91 -12.63
N SER A 77 -1.70 1.45 -12.09
CA SER A 77 -1.98 1.37 -10.66
C SER A 77 -2.16 -0.07 -10.19
N MET A 78 -2.93 -0.89 -10.93
CA MET A 78 -3.11 -2.31 -10.60
C MET A 78 -1.81 -3.09 -10.69
N LEU A 79 -1.01 -2.85 -11.74
CA LEU A 79 0.30 -3.48 -11.88
C LEU A 79 1.23 -3.09 -10.74
N ALA A 80 1.29 -1.80 -10.38
CA ALA A 80 2.10 -1.32 -9.27
C ALA A 80 1.66 -1.95 -7.95
N PHE A 81 0.36 -2.02 -7.67
CA PHE A 81 -0.16 -2.67 -6.49
C PHE A 81 0.20 -4.16 -6.45
N ALA A 82 0.04 -4.89 -7.56
CA ALA A 82 0.37 -6.31 -7.64
C ALA A 82 1.88 -6.56 -7.44
N VAL A 83 2.74 -5.77 -8.10
CA VAL A 83 4.20 -5.89 -7.97
C VAL A 83 4.64 -5.57 -6.54
N LEU A 84 4.16 -4.48 -5.95
CA LEU A 84 4.51 -4.12 -4.58
C LEU A 84 3.99 -5.16 -3.57
N THR A 85 2.81 -5.72 -3.80
CA THR A 85 2.28 -6.83 -2.98
C THR A 85 3.18 -8.05 -3.06
N ALA A 86 3.60 -8.44 -4.26
CA ALA A 86 4.52 -9.56 -4.44
C ALA A 86 5.87 -9.29 -3.74
N VAL A 87 6.40 -8.07 -3.82
CA VAL A 87 7.64 -7.66 -3.13
C VAL A 87 7.48 -7.73 -1.61
N VAL A 88 6.36 -7.26 -1.05
CA VAL A 88 6.10 -7.32 0.40
C VAL A 88 6.00 -8.78 0.87
N ILE A 89 5.25 -9.62 0.15
CA ILE A 89 5.14 -11.06 0.46
C ILE A 89 6.51 -11.72 0.42
N TRP A 90 7.30 -11.44 -0.61
CA TRP A 90 8.66 -11.97 -0.72
C TRP A 90 9.55 -11.50 0.44
N ALA A 91 9.49 -10.22 0.82
CA ALA A 91 10.25 -9.68 1.93
C ALA A 91 9.88 -10.35 3.27
N LEU A 92 8.59 -10.58 3.52
CA LEU A 92 8.11 -11.28 4.72
C LEU A 92 8.54 -12.76 4.76
N ASN A 93 8.59 -13.42 3.60
CA ASN A 93 9.11 -14.77 3.49
C ASN A 93 10.61 -14.82 3.87
N VAL A 94 11.41 -13.90 3.33
CA VAL A 94 12.85 -13.82 3.63
C VAL A 94 13.13 -13.42 5.08
N SER A 95 12.25 -12.64 5.72
CA SER A 95 12.38 -12.27 7.13
C SER A 95 12.03 -13.41 8.10
N GLY A 96 11.38 -14.48 7.62
CA GLY A 96 10.90 -15.59 8.47
C GLY A 96 9.61 -15.28 9.23
N ALA A 97 8.91 -14.18 8.88
CA ALA A 97 7.64 -13.78 9.49
C ALA A 97 6.40 -14.28 8.71
N GLY A 98 6.61 -14.94 7.56
CA GLY A 98 5.58 -15.44 6.65
C GLY A 98 5.22 -16.91 6.81
#